data_AF-A0A6L9LY23-F1
#
_entry.id   AF-A0A6L9LY23-F1
#
_cell.length_a   1.000
_cell.length_b   1.000
_cell.length_c   1.000
_cell.angle_alpha   90.00
_cell.angle_beta   90.00
_cell.angle_gamma   90.00
#
_symmetry.space_group_name_H-M   'P 1'
#
loop_
_entity.id
_entity.type
_entity.pdbx_description
1 polymer ?
#
loop_
_entity_poly.entity_id
_entity_poly.type
_entity_poly.pdbx_seq_one_letter_code
_entity_poly.pdbx_strand_id
1 'polypeptide(L)'
;MKSNRVTVRLDENMLLGLEKQKKELEAHSLSELIREAVKSCLQSDQPQLSRELVEEFTAWRKEFHGVGSNLNQIAYRMNSGHPQASQQVLETLKELSASFKKLAEDFKKVRHGFDF
;
A
#
# COMPACT_ATOMS: atom_id res chain seq x y z
N MET A 1 -30.70 15.43 -24.54
CA MET A 1 -29.97 14.91 -23.35
C MET A 1 -29.27 16.08 -22.67
N LYS A 2 -29.40 16.25 -21.35
CA LYS A 2 -28.71 17.33 -20.63
C LYS A 2 -27.20 17.04 -20.60
N SER A 3 -26.39 17.97 -21.08
CA SER A 3 -24.93 17.92 -20.97
C SER A 3 -24.55 18.21 -19.52
N ASN A 4 -24.11 17.19 -18.77
CA ASN A 4 -23.57 17.38 -17.44
C ASN A 4 -22.08 17.71 -17.57
N ARG A 5 -21.69 18.96 -17.27
CA ARG A 5 -20.30 19.42 -17.34
C ARG A 5 -19.72 19.44 -15.94
N VAL A 6 -18.64 18.67 -15.73
CA VAL A 6 -17.87 18.66 -14.48
C VAL A 6 -16.56 19.40 -14.72
N THR A 7 -16.28 20.41 -13.91
CA THR A 7 -15.01 21.14 -13.95
C THR A 7 -14.05 20.48 -12.98
N VAL A 8 -12.90 20.02 -13.48
CA VAL A 8 -11.83 19.42 -12.67
C VAL A 8 -10.64 20.35 -12.69
N ARG A 9 -10.01 20.59 -11.54
CA ARG A 9 -8.76 21.34 -11.43
C ARG A 9 -7.61 20.34 -11.41
N LEU A 10 -6.68 20.51 -12.33
CA LEU A 10 -5.47 19.72 -12.44
C LEU A 10 -4.27 20.63 -12.20
N ASP A 11 -3.24 20.10 -11.55
CA ASP A 11 -1.95 20.76 -11.47
C ASP A 11 -1.20 20.68 -12.80
N GLU A 12 -0.20 21.54 -12.94
CA GLU A 12 0.57 21.72 -14.18
C GLU A 12 1.28 20.43 -14.60
N ASN A 13 1.77 19.64 -13.65
CA ASN A 13 2.44 18.37 -13.95
C ASN A 13 1.47 17.31 -14.45
N MET A 14 0.25 17.22 -13.89
CA MET A 14 -0.78 16.32 -14.39
C MET A 14 -1.26 16.71 -15.80
N LEU A 15 -1.34 18.01 -16.09
CA LEU A 15 -1.75 18.48 -17.41
C LEU A 15 -0.71 18.12 -18.48
N LEU A 16 0.59 18.29 -18.17
CA LEU A 16 1.69 17.85 -19.04
C LEU A 16 1.67 16.32 -19.26
N GLY A 17 1.40 15.55 -18.20
CA GLY A 17 1.26 14.10 -18.30
C GLY A 17 0.13 13.67 -19.25
N LEU A 18 -1.01 14.34 -19.16
CA LEU A 18 -2.16 14.06 -20.03
C LEU A 18 -1.93 14.49 -21.48
N GLU A 19 -1.23 15.60 -21.71
CA GLU A 19 -0.87 16.03 -23.07
C GLU A 19 0.13 15.07 -23.72
N LYS A 20 1.05 14.51 -22.94
CA LYS A 20 1.96 13.46 -23.41
C LYS A 20 1.19 12.20 -23.79
N GLN A 21 0.28 11.75 -22.93
CA GLN A 21 -0.57 10.59 -23.21
C GLN A 21 -1.51 10.81 -24.41
N LYS A 22 -2.02 12.04 -24.59
CA LYS A 22 -2.80 12.40 -25.78
C LYS A 22 -1.99 12.17 -27.07
N LYS A 23 -0.71 12.54 -27.08
CA LYS A 23 0.17 12.33 -28.24
C LYS A 23 0.49 10.86 -28.46
N GLU A 24 0.70 10.09 -27.40
CA GLU A 24 0.99 8.66 -27.47
C GLU A 24 -0.21 7.82 -27.94
N LEU A 25 -1.43 8.25 -27.61
CA LEU A 25 -2.68 7.54 -27.92
C LEU A 25 -3.44 8.14 -29.12
N GLU A 26 -2.84 9.12 -29.82
CA GLU A 26 -3.42 9.83 -30.96
C GLU A 26 -4.84 10.39 -30.73
N ALA A 27 -5.19 10.71 -29.48
CA ALA A 27 -6.54 11.16 -29.15
C ALA A 27 -6.81 12.59 -29.68
N HIS A 28 -7.99 12.81 -30.27
CA HIS A 28 -8.34 14.10 -30.88
C HIS A 28 -8.48 15.23 -29.83
N SER A 29 -9.00 14.92 -28.64
CA SER A 29 -9.17 15.89 -27.56
C SER A 29 -8.87 15.32 -26.16
N LEU A 30 -8.39 16.18 -25.26
CA LEU A 30 -8.16 15.82 -23.86
C LEU A 30 -9.45 15.31 -23.19
N SER A 31 -10.58 15.93 -23.52
CA SER A 31 -11.89 15.54 -23.00
C SER A 31 -12.34 14.15 -23.46
N GLU A 32 -11.94 13.73 -24.65
CA GLU A 32 -12.23 12.40 -25.16
C GLU A 32 -11.36 11.33 -24.49
N LEU A 33 -10.07 11.62 -24.33
CA LEU A 33 -9.15 10.77 -23.57
C LEU A 33 -9.65 10.55 -22.14
N ILE A 34 -10.07 11.62 -21.45
CA ILE A 34 -10.59 11.54 -20.08
C ILE A 34 -11.90 10.74 -20.04
N ARG A 35 -12.81 10.96 -21.01
CA ARG A 35 -14.08 10.20 -21.04
C ARG A 35 -13.84 8.72 -21.26
N GLU A 36 -12.93 8.35 -22.17
CA GLU A 36 -12.62 6.96 -22.43
C GLU A 36 -11.90 6.33 -21.23
N ALA A 37 -10.94 7.03 -20.61
CA ALA A 37 -10.30 6.58 -19.39
C ALA A 37 -11.29 6.37 -18.23
N VAL A 38 -12.25 7.29 -18.04
CA VAL A 38 -13.32 7.14 -17.04
C VAL A 38 -14.23 5.97 -17.38
N LYS A 39 -14.58 5.80 -18.65
CA LYS A 39 -15.42 4.69 -19.11
C LYS A 39 -14.71 3.35 -18.93
N SER A 40 -13.44 3.24 -19.31
CA SER A 40 -12.61 2.07 -19.06
C SER A 40 -12.42 1.82 -17.56
N CYS A 41 -12.30 2.85 -16.72
CA CYS A 41 -12.24 2.70 -15.27
C CYS A 41 -13.56 2.17 -14.68
N LEU A 42 -14.70 2.61 -15.22
CA LEU A 42 -16.04 2.13 -14.84
C LEU A 42 -16.36 0.74 -15.39
N GLN A 43 -15.75 0.33 -16.50
CA GLN A 43 -15.99 -0.93 -17.21
C GLN A 43 -14.94 -2.00 -16.94
N SER A 44 -13.76 -1.62 -16.46
CA SER A 44 -12.78 -2.58 -15.99
C SER A 44 -13.32 -3.20 -14.71
N ASP A 45 -13.31 -4.52 -14.64
CA ASP A 45 -13.22 -5.24 -13.38
C ASP A 45 -11.90 -4.83 -12.73
N GLN A 46 -11.84 -3.64 -12.13
CA GLN A 46 -10.79 -3.37 -11.18
C GLN A 46 -10.83 -4.54 -10.20
N PRO A 47 -9.70 -5.18 -9.89
CA PRO A 47 -9.66 -6.02 -8.71
C PRO A 47 -9.93 -5.05 -7.56
N GLN A 48 -11.20 -4.89 -7.19
CA GLN A 48 -11.58 -4.35 -5.91
C GLN A 48 -10.95 -5.34 -4.96
N LEU A 49 -9.77 -4.97 -4.44
CA LEU A 49 -9.19 -5.63 -3.30
C LEU A 49 -10.34 -5.76 -2.32
N SER A 50 -10.76 -6.99 -2.04
CA SER A 50 -11.87 -7.22 -1.14
C SER A 50 -11.59 -6.42 0.11
N ARG A 51 -12.63 -5.82 0.70
CA ARG A 51 -12.46 -5.02 1.91
C ARG A 51 -11.68 -5.81 2.98
N GLU A 52 -11.89 -7.13 3.01
CA GLU A 52 -11.13 -8.10 3.79
C GLU A 52 -9.63 -8.08 3.47
N LEU A 53 -9.21 -8.17 2.20
CA LEU A 53 -7.80 -8.08 1.81
C LEU A 53 -7.19 -6.72 2.18
N VAL A 54 -7.92 -5.61 2.02
CA VAL A 54 -7.43 -4.28 2.43
C VAL A 54 -7.21 -4.21 3.94
N GLU A 55 -8.14 -4.76 4.72
CA GLU A 55 -8.02 -4.84 6.18
C GLU A 55 -6.85 -5.75 6.59
N GLU A 56 -6.64 -6.88 5.91
CA GLU A 56 -5.50 -7.78 6.12
C GLU A 56 -4.16 -7.13 5.78
N PHE A 57 -4.02 -6.47 4.63
CA PHE A 57 -2.79 -5.74 4.27
C PHE A 57 -2.50 -4.59 5.24
N THR A 58 -3.53 -3.92 5.74
CA THR A 58 -3.39 -2.88 6.76
C THR A 58 -2.92 -3.47 8.10
N ALA A 59 -3.46 -4.64 8.48
CA ALA A 59 -3.00 -5.37 9.66
C ALA A 59 -1.53 -5.79 9.53
N TRP A 60 -1.13 -6.32 8.37
CA TRP A 60 0.27 -6.68 8.10
C TRP A 60 1.20 -5.49 8.21
N ARG A 61 0.82 -4.34 7.62
CA ARG A 61 1.60 -3.11 7.71
C ARG A 61 1.87 -2.71 9.17
N LYS A 62 0.89 -2.88 10.05
CA LYS A 62 1.03 -2.59 11.48
C LYS A 62 2.01 -3.55 12.16
N GLU A 63 1.93 -4.84 11.86
CA GLU A 63 2.86 -5.85 12.40
C GLU A 63 4.30 -5.62 11.93
N PHE A 64 4.50 -5.34 10.64
CA PHE A 64 5.83 -5.00 10.10
C PHE A 64 6.41 -3.73 10.72
N HIS A 65 5.58 -2.75 11.03
CA HIS A 65 6.02 -1.55 11.75
C HIS A 65 6.50 -1.88 13.17
N GLY A 66 5.81 -2.78 13.87
CA GLY A 66 6.24 -3.30 15.18
C GLY A 66 7.59 -4.02 15.11
N VAL A 67 7.77 -4.88 14.10
CA VAL A 67 9.06 -5.55 13.82
C VAL A 67 10.18 -4.53 13.61
N GLY A 68 9.95 -3.52 12.78
CA GLY A 68 10.94 -2.46 12.51
C GLY A 68 11.30 -1.65 13.76
N SER A 69 10.31 -1.32 14.59
CA SER A 69 10.54 -0.62 15.87
C SER A 69 11.41 -1.44 16.83
N ASN A 70 11.10 -2.74 16.98
CA ASN A 70 11.86 -3.64 17.85
C ASN A 70 13.30 -3.82 17.38
N LEU A 71 13.53 -3.97 16.08
CA LEU A 71 14.88 -4.04 15.51
C LEU A 71 15.67 -2.74 15.75
N ASN A 72 15.03 -1.58 15.59
CA ASN A 72 15.67 -0.29 15.83
C ASN A 72 16.03 -0.10 17.31
N GLN A 73 15.18 -0.55 18.24
CA GLN A 73 15.48 -0.54 19.67
C GLN A 73 16.67 -1.45 20.02
N ILE A 74 16.75 -2.65 19.42
CA ILE A 74 17.90 -3.55 19.59
C ILE A 74 19.17 -2.88 19.06
N ALA A 75 19.13 -2.31 17.85
CA ALA A 75 20.28 -1.62 17.25
C ALA A 75 20.76 -0.44 18.10
N TYR A 76 19.84 0.40 18.59
CA TYR A 76 20.16 1.51 19.48
C TYR A 76 20.86 1.02 20.77
N ARG A 77 20.32 -0.02 21.40
CA ARG A 77 20.89 -0.59 22.64
C ARG A 77 22.27 -1.18 22.41
N MET A 78 22.48 -1.91 21.32
CA MET A 78 23.80 -2.45 20.94
C MET A 78 24.82 -1.34 20.67
N ASN A 79 24.40 -0.26 20.00
CA ASN A 79 25.28 0.86 19.66
C ASN A 79 25.61 1.77 20.86
N SER A 80 24.75 1.80 21.88
CA SER A 80 24.91 2.68 23.04
C SER A 80 26.02 2.27 24.03
N GLY A 81 26.64 1.10 23.86
CA GLY A 81 27.78 0.65 24.68
C GLY A 81 27.47 0.41 26.17
N HIS A 82 26.22 0.57 26.61
CA HIS A 82 25.83 0.37 28.00
C HIS A 82 25.91 -1.12 28.39
N PRO A 83 26.66 -1.47 29.44
CA PRO A 83 26.59 -2.81 30.00
C PRO A 83 25.28 -2.93 30.80
N GLN A 84 24.40 -3.83 30.32
CA GLN A 84 23.12 -4.29 30.88
C GLN A 84 21.85 -3.58 30.35
N ALA A 85 20.76 -4.29 30.06
CA ALA A 85 20.35 -5.62 30.51
C ALA A 85 20.11 -6.60 29.35
N SER A 86 20.86 -7.73 29.35
CA SER A 86 20.55 -8.95 28.58
C SER A 86 19.04 -9.27 28.59
N GLN A 87 18.38 -9.00 29.72
CA GLN A 87 16.96 -9.22 29.94
C GLN A 87 16.04 -8.35 29.08
N GLN A 88 16.35 -7.06 28.88
CA GLN A 88 15.53 -6.18 28.04
C GLN A 88 15.73 -6.49 26.55
N VAL A 89 16.94 -6.87 26.14
CA VAL A 89 17.18 -7.38 24.78
C VAL A 89 16.43 -8.70 24.56
N LEU A 90 16.41 -9.58 25.56
CA LEU A 90 15.61 -10.81 25.56
C LEU A 90 14.12 -10.53 25.46
N GLU A 91 13.60 -9.51 26.14
CA GLU A 91 12.20 -9.09 26.02
C GLU A 91 11.87 -8.57 24.62
N THR A 92 12.69 -7.65 24.07
CA THR A 92 12.48 -7.17 22.70
C THR A 92 12.62 -8.30 21.65
N LEU A 93 13.50 -9.27 21.87
CA LEU A 93 13.61 -10.47 21.03
C LEU A 93 12.39 -11.39 21.16
N LYS A 94 11.81 -11.55 22.35
CA LYS A 94 10.56 -12.30 22.55
C LYS A 94 9.39 -11.63 21.83
N GLU A 95 9.27 -10.32 21.95
CA GLU A 95 8.25 -9.54 21.24
C GLU A 95 8.42 -9.65 19.72
N LEU A 96 9.66 -9.53 19.23
CA LEU A 96 9.99 -9.72 17.82
C LEU A 96 9.59 -11.13 17.32
N SER A 97 9.90 -12.18 18.10
CA SER A 97 9.53 -13.55 17.78
C SER A 97 8.01 -13.75 17.73
N ALA A 98 7.27 -13.12 18.65
CA ALA A 98 5.81 -13.15 18.65
C ALA A 98 5.22 -12.45 17.41
N SER A 99 5.75 -11.28 17.05
CA SER A 99 5.34 -10.56 15.83
C SER A 99 5.62 -11.38 14.58
N PHE A 100 6.78 -12.04 14.46
CA PHE A 100 7.07 -12.94 13.33
C PHE A 100 6.14 -14.15 13.26
N LYS A 101 5.79 -14.76 14.40
CA LYS A 101 4.82 -15.87 14.43
C LYS A 101 3.45 -15.42 13.96
N LYS A 102 2.97 -14.27 14.45
CA LYS A 102 1.68 -13.69 14.05
C LYS A 102 1.66 -13.38 12.55
N LEU A 103 2.73 -12.76 12.05
CA LEU A 103 2.92 -12.50 10.63
C LEU A 103 2.85 -13.80 9.80
N ALA A 104 3.53 -14.86 10.23
CA ALA A 104 3.53 -16.16 9.54
C ALA A 104 2.16 -16.84 9.55
N GLU A 105 1.38 -16.69 10.63
CA GLU A 105 -0.01 -17.17 10.68
C GLU A 105 -0.92 -16.37 9.76
N ASP A 106 -0.78 -15.05 9.73
CA ASP A 106 -1.58 -14.20 8.86
C ASP A 106 -1.25 -14.45 7.38
N PHE A 107 0.03 -14.67 7.03
CA PHE A 107 0.43 -15.10 5.68
C PHE A 107 -0.16 -16.47 5.29
N LYS A 108 -0.30 -17.41 6.23
CA LYS A 108 -0.94 -18.72 5.96
C LYS A 108 -2.43 -18.57 5.69
N LYS A 109 -3.14 -17.73 6.44
CA LYS A 109 -4.57 -17.46 6.23
C LYS A 109 -4.82 -16.88 4.84
N VAL A 110 -4.02 -15.90 4.46
CA VAL A 110 -4.12 -15.26 3.15
C VAL A 110 -3.81 -16.24 2.02
N ARG A 111 -2.79 -17.10 2.17
CA ARG A 111 -2.50 -18.16 1.19
C ARG A 111 -3.70 -19.08 0.94
N HIS A 112 -4.43 -19.47 1.98
CA HIS A 112 -5.63 -20.31 1.85
C HIS A 112 -6.85 -19.54 1.30
N GLY A 113 -6.89 -18.22 1.43
CA GLY A 113 -7.91 -17.36 0.83
C GLY A 113 -7.69 -17.10 -0.67
N PHE A 114 -6.52 -17.44 -1.22
CA PHE A 114 -6.18 -17.30 -2.64
C PHE A 114 -6.22 -18.63 -3.42
N ASP A 115 -6.57 -19.75 -2.78
CA ASP A 115 -6.81 -21.02 -3.48
C ASP A 115 -8.20 -20.93 -4.18
N PHE A 116 -8.19 -20.58 -5.47
CA PHE A 116 -9.35 -20.63 -6.39
C PHE A 116 -9.66 -22.06 -6.83
#